data_AF-A0A2P4PLL6-F1
#
_entry.id   AF-A0A2P4PLL6-F1
#
_cell.length_a   1.000
_cell.length_b   1.000
_cell.length_c   1.000
_cell.angle_alpha   90.00
_cell.angle_beta   90.00
_cell.angle_gamma   90.00
#
_symmetry.space_group_name_H-M   'P 1'
#
loop_
_entity.id
_entity.type
_entity.pdbx_description
1 polymer ?
#
loop_
_entity_poly.entity_id
_entity_poly.type
_entity_poly.pdbx_seq_one_letter_code
_entity_poly.pdbx_strand_id
1 'polypeptide(L)'
;MRDTLVNKYGIIKRSILFNLSTTRFPDSFPIDIMHVFYENVAKYMLSHWMGTFYTNQTLNNEPYVLSKQVWTNIGKKWIRFVKLYQQH
;
A
#
# COMPACT_ATOMS: atom_id res chain seq x y z
N MET A 1 -12.25 30.09 5.89
CA MET A 1 -12.22 29.60 4.49
C MET A 1 -11.70 28.17 4.38
N ARG A 2 -10.61 27.79 5.09
CA ARG A 2 -10.11 26.40 5.11
C ARG A 2 -11.08 25.45 5.85
N ASP A 3 -11.55 25.83 7.03
CA ASP A 3 -12.44 25.00 7.86
C ASP A 3 -13.81 24.76 7.20
N THR A 4 -14.33 25.74 6.45
CA THR A 4 -15.56 25.62 5.68
C THR A 4 -15.44 24.62 4.52
N LEU A 5 -14.26 24.48 3.92
CA LEU A 5 -14.02 23.50 2.85
C LEU A 5 -13.77 22.10 3.42
N VAL A 6 -13.05 21.99 4.54
CA VAL A 6 -12.85 20.72 5.26
C VAL A 6 -14.21 20.18 5.72
N ASN A 7 -15.07 21.02 6.28
CA ASN A 7 -16.40 20.59 6.74
C ASN A 7 -17.34 20.21 5.59
N LYS A 8 -17.23 20.90 4.44
CA LYS A 8 -18.06 20.62 3.24
C LYS A 8 -17.64 19.34 2.50
N TYR A 9 -16.35 19.06 2.40
CA TYR A 9 -15.82 17.95 1.58
C TYR A 9 -15.23 16.79 2.40
N GLY A 10 -15.03 16.96 3.71
CA GLY A 10 -14.40 15.96 4.57
C GLY A 10 -12.90 15.75 4.33
N ILE A 11 -12.28 16.52 3.43
CA ILE A 11 -10.87 16.36 3.07
C ILE A 11 -10.00 17.20 4.02
N ILE A 12 -9.38 16.52 4.98
CA ILE A 12 -8.59 17.16 6.05
C ILE A 12 -7.19 17.56 5.55
N LYS A 13 -6.55 16.72 4.72
CA LYS A 13 -5.19 16.95 4.19
C LYS A 13 -5.01 16.36 2.80
N ARG A 14 -4.05 16.92 2.05
CA ARG A 14 -3.60 16.40 0.74
C ARG A 14 -2.69 15.18 0.97
N SER A 15 -2.95 14.08 0.26
CA SER A 15 -2.08 12.89 0.30
C SER A 15 -0.67 13.21 -0.19
N ILE A 16 0.34 12.62 0.43
CA ILE A 16 1.75 12.73 -0.01
C ILE A 16 1.96 12.24 -1.44
N LEU A 17 1.07 11.36 -1.93
CA LEU A 17 1.14 10.84 -3.29
C LEU A 17 0.99 11.95 -4.33
N PHE A 18 0.26 13.03 -4.03
CA PHE A 18 0.17 14.18 -4.93
C PHE A 18 1.48 14.95 -5.12
N ASN A 19 2.51 14.68 -4.30
CA ASN A 19 3.83 15.29 -4.44
C ASN A 19 4.75 14.49 -5.36
N LEU A 20 4.34 13.29 -5.78
CA LEU A 20 5.13 12.47 -6.70
C LEU A 20 4.94 12.99 -8.12
N SER A 21 6.01 13.52 -8.72
CA SER A 21 6.00 14.05 -10.10
C SER A 21 5.65 13.00 -11.16
N THR A 22 5.75 11.72 -10.80
CA THR A 22 5.41 10.57 -11.65
C THR A 22 3.93 10.18 -11.57
N THR A 23 3.12 10.83 -10.73
CA THR A 23 1.70 10.51 -10.58
C THR A 23 0.81 11.67 -11.04
N ARG A 24 -0.28 11.33 -11.72
CA ARG A 24 -1.33 12.27 -12.16
C ARG A 24 -2.68 11.73 -11.71
N PHE A 25 -3.31 12.36 -10.74
CA PHE A 25 -4.62 11.93 -10.25
C PHE A 25 -5.74 12.59 -11.08
N PRO A 26 -6.80 11.84 -11.47
CA PRO A 26 -7.06 10.43 -11.19
C PRO A 26 -6.44 9.44 -12.19
N ASP A 27 -5.84 9.91 -13.29
CA ASP A 27 -5.39 9.07 -14.42
C ASP A 27 -4.41 7.93 -14.04
N SER A 28 -3.58 8.14 -13.02
CA SER A 28 -2.64 7.14 -12.49
C SER A 28 -3.33 6.10 -11.59
N PHE A 29 -4.53 6.38 -11.09
CA PHE A 29 -5.28 5.49 -10.21
C PHE A 29 -6.78 5.47 -10.59
N PRO A 30 -7.13 4.96 -11.79
CA PRO A 30 -8.51 4.87 -12.24
C PRO A 30 -9.35 3.99 -11.31
N ILE A 31 -10.66 4.22 -11.32
CA ILE A 31 -11.60 3.79 -10.26
C ILE A 31 -11.64 2.26 -10.04
N ASP A 32 -11.23 1.47 -11.04
CA ASP A 32 -11.17 0.00 -10.98
C ASP A 32 -9.75 -0.58 -10.87
N ILE A 33 -8.71 0.26 -10.82
CA ILE A 33 -7.32 -0.23 -10.77
C ILE A 33 -7.04 -1.02 -9.49
N MET A 34 -7.70 -0.65 -8.39
CA MET A 34 -7.60 -1.34 -7.10
C MET A 34 -8.01 -2.80 -7.24
N HIS A 35 -9.13 -3.08 -7.92
CA HIS A 35 -9.60 -4.45 -8.12
C HIS A 35 -8.61 -5.27 -8.95
N VAL A 36 -8.17 -4.72 -10.08
CA VAL A 36 -7.19 -5.38 -10.96
C VAL A 36 -5.87 -5.64 -10.25
N PHE A 37 -5.37 -4.69 -9.45
CA PHE A 37 -4.14 -4.87 -8.68
C PHE A 37 -4.29 -5.90 -7.56
N TYR A 38 -5.37 -5.84 -6.78
CA TYR A 38 -5.54 -6.74 -5.63
C TYR A 38 -5.81 -8.18 -6.05
N GLU A 39 -6.60 -8.40 -7.10
CA GLU A 39 -6.91 -9.76 -7.56
C GLU A 39 -5.73 -10.41 -8.26
N ASN A 40 -5.04 -9.66 -9.13
CA ASN A 40 -4.10 -10.27 -10.06
C ASN A 40 -2.63 -9.93 -9.81
N VAL A 41 -2.31 -8.88 -9.04
CA VAL A 41 -0.93 -8.39 -8.91
C VAL A 41 -0.42 -8.48 -7.47
N ALA A 42 -1.27 -8.26 -6.47
CA ALA A 42 -0.88 -8.18 -5.06
C ALA A 42 -0.24 -9.47 -4.56
N LYS A 43 -0.80 -10.64 -4.91
CA LYS A 43 -0.22 -11.95 -4.56
C LYS A 43 1.19 -12.10 -5.10
N TYR A 44 1.43 -11.71 -6.34
CA TYR A 44 2.74 -11.82 -6.98
C TYR A 44 3.74 -10.82 -6.41
N MET A 45 3.33 -9.58 -6.16
CA MET A 45 4.18 -8.59 -5.49
C MET A 45 4.60 -9.06 -4.10
N LEU A 46 3.67 -9.64 -3.33
CA LEU A 46 3.99 -10.20 -2.02
C LEU A 46 5.00 -11.35 -2.13
N SER A 47 4.78 -12.30 -3.03
CA SER A 47 5.76 -13.37 -3.29
C SER A 47 7.12 -12.81 -3.71
N HIS A 48 7.14 -11.74 -4.49
CA HIS A 48 8.37 -11.12 -4.96
C HIS A 48 9.16 -10.49 -3.80
N TRP A 49 8.49 -9.72 -2.94
CA TRP A 49 9.14 -9.13 -1.76
C TRP A 49 9.44 -10.14 -0.63
N MET A 50 8.84 -11.34 -0.68
CA MET A 50 9.17 -12.46 0.20
C MET A 50 10.28 -13.35 -0.37
N GLY A 51 10.74 -13.11 -1.59
CA GLY A 51 11.78 -13.91 -2.24
C GLY A 51 11.29 -15.31 -2.67
N THR A 52 10.00 -15.46 -2.97
CA THR A 52 9.38 -16.73 -3.39
C THR A 52 8.72 -16.66 -4.76
N PHE A 53 8.97 -15.59 -5.52
CA PHE A 53 8.31 -15.36 -6.80
C PHE A 53 8.90 -16.20 -7.94
N TYR A 54 10.22 -16.22 -8.07
CA TYR A 54 10.87 -17.03 -9.10
C TYR A 54 11.10 -18.45 -8.62
N THR A 55 10.98 -19.43 -9.52
CA THR A 55 11.39 -20.82 -9.24
C THR A 55 12.90 -20.92 -9.00
N ASN A 56 13.68 -20.08 -9.70
CA ASN A 56 15.11 -19.97 -9.48
C ASN A 56 15.40 -19.10 -8.25
N GLN A 57 15.95 -19.72 -7.21
CA GLN A 57 16.25 -19.06 -5.93
C GLN A 57 17.28 -17.92 -6.07
N THR A 58 18.19 -17.96 -7.04
CA THR A 58 19.19 -16.89 -7.21
C THR A 58 18.54 -15.58 -7.64
N LEU A 59 17.44 -15.63 -8.38
CA LEU A 59 16.67 -14.45 -8.82
C LEU A 59 15.83 -13.83 -7.71
N ASN A 60 15.73 -14.50 -6.56
CA ASN A 60 15.01 -14.02 -5.39
C ASN A 60 15.94 -13.41 -4.33
N ASN A 61 17.23 -13.26 -4.60
CA ASN A 61 18.21 -12.77 -3.63
C ASN A 61 18.55 -11.28 -3.84
N GLU A 62 17.52 -10.44 -3.83
CA GLU A 62 17.64 -9.01 -4.11
C GLU A 62 17.57 -8.15 -2.83
N PRO A 63 18.17 -6.94 -2.81
CA PRO A 63 18.24 -6.10 -1.61
C PRO A 63 16.88 -5.66 -1.05
N TYR A 64 15.84 -5.67 -1.88
CA TYR A 64 14.47 -5.31 -1.49
C TYR A 64 13.67 -6.47 -0.87
N VAL A 65 14.23 -7.68 -0.87
CA VAL A 65 13.57 -8.85 -0.27
C VAL A 65 13.64 -8.73 1.25
N LEU A 66 12.46 -8.72 1.87
CA LEU A 66 12.33 -8.57 3.31
C LEU A 66 12.27 -9.94 3.98
N SER A 67 12.97 -10.08 5.11
CA SER A 67 12.90 -11.30 5.89
C SER A 67 11.48 -11.55 6.43
N LYS A 68 11.13 -12.82 6.64
CA LYS A 68 9.85 -13.23 7.22
C LYS A 68 9.54 -12.54 8.55
N GLN A 69 10.57 -12.23 9.34
CA GLN A 69 10.41 -11.53 10.61
C GLN A 69 9.93 -10.08 10.43
N VAL A 70 10.45 -9.38 9.41
CA VAL A 70 10.00 -8.02 9.07
C VAL A 70 8.54 -8.03 8.66
N TRP A 71 8.15 -8.94 7.75
CA TRP A 71 6.75 -9.12 7.34
C TRP A 71 5.82 -9.42 8.51
N THR A 72 6.24 -10.30 9.42
CA THR A 72 5.48 -10.63 10.64
C THR A 72 5.28 -9.40 11.52
N ASN A 73 6.31 -8.56 11.67
CA ASN A 73 6.23 -7.33 12.46
C ASN A 73 5.31 -6.29 11.82
N ILE A 74 5.35 -6.14 10.50
CA ILE A 74 4.42 -5.29 9.75
C ILE A 74 2.98 -5.75 9.99
N GLY A 75 2.70 -7.05 9.84
CA GLY A 75 1.38 -7.63 10.08
C GLY A 75 0.87 -7.37 11.50
N LYS A 76 1.72 -7.56 12.53
CA LYS A 76 1.36 -7.26 13.93
C LYS A 76 1.04 -5.78 14.14
N LYS A 77 1.84 -4.87 13.57
CA LYS A 77 1.58 -3.42 13.65
C LYS A 77 0.25 -3.05 12.99
N TRP A 78 -0.04 -3.64 11.83
CA TRP A 78 -1.29 -3.39 11.10
C TRP A 78 -2.52 -3.90 11.86
N ILE A 79 -2.47 -5.13 12.41
CA ILE A 79 -3.53 -5.67 13.27
C ILE A 79 -3.76 -4.76 14.48
N ARG A 80 -2.69 -4.27 15.12
CA ARG A 80 -2.80 -3.33 16.25
C ARG A 80 -3.47 -2.02 15.83
N PHE A 81 -3.11 -1.47 14.68
CA PHE A 81 -3.75 -0.27 14.15
C PHE A 81 -5.25 -0.48 13.92
N VAL A 82 -5.65 -1.55 13.23
CA VAL A 82 -7.07 -1.85 12.98
C VAL A 82 -7.85 -1.96 14.29
N LYS A 83 -7.29 -2.65 15.30
CA LYS A 83 -7.93 -2.78 16.62
C LYS A 83 -8.11 -1.45 17.34
N LEU A 84 -7.19 -0.51 17.21
CA LEU A 84 -7.30 0.82 17.82
C LEU A 84 -8.38 1.69 17.14
N TYR A 85 -8.59 1.52 15.84
CA TYR A 85 -9.59 2.28 15.08
C TYR A 85 -11.00 1.69 15.14
N GLN A 86 -11.17 0.42 15.49
CA GLN A 86 -12.47 -0.22 15.69
C GLN A 86 -13.01 -0.12 17.13
N GLN A 87 -12.29 0.55 18.03
CA GLN A 87 -12.73 0.83 19.41
C GLN A 87 -13.46 2.18 19.56
N HIS A 88 -13.72 2.87 18.44
CA HIS A 88 -14.54 4.06 18.30
C HIS A 88 -15.52 3.88 17.14
#